data_AF-A0A7V6IVY9-F1
#
_entry.id   AF-A0A7V6IVY9-F1
#
_cell.length_a   1.000
_cell.length_b   1.000
_cell.length_c   1.000
_cell.angle_alpha   90.00
_cell.angle_beta   90.00
_cell.angle_gamma   90.00
#
_symmetry.space_group_name_H-M   'P 1'
#
loop_
_entity.id
_entity.type
_entity.pdbx_description
1 polymer ?
#
loop_
_entity_poly.entity_id
_entity_poly.type
_entity_poly.pdbx_seq_one_letter_code
_entity_poly.pdbx_strand_id
1 'polypeptide(L)' 'MLDGSIKEYDFAKELAQVIFQNTQDIGEHAFSMELYKNPIVELTEDNKRIIKDYTDKYFKAFVKVAVNKIIEFNSND' A
#
# COMPACT_ATOMS: atom_id res chain seq x y z
N MET A 1 -23.96 10.16 9.59
CA MET A 1 -25.18 9.77 8.84
C MET A 1 -24.73 8.81 7.75
N LEU A 2 -25.47 7.71 7.51
CA LEU A 2 -25.23 6.87 6.35
C LEU A 2 -26.00 7.49 5.20
N ASP A 3 -25.29 8.19 4.30
CA ASP A 3 -25.89 8.94 3.19
C ASP A 3 -26.01 8.12 1.89
N GLY A 4 -25.54 6.86 1.91
CA GLY A 4 -25.52 5.99 0.73
C GLY A 4 -24.47 6.37 -0.31
N SER A 5 -23.54 7.28 0.00
CA SER A 5 -22.47 7.66 -0.91
C SER A 5 -21.52 6.49 -1.17
N ILE A 6 -21.18 6.29 -2.44
CA ILE A 6 -20.12 5.38 -2.86
C ILE A 6 -18.83 6.17 -2.90
N LYS A 7 -17.75 5.59 -2.35
CA LYS A 7 -16.39 6.14 -2.45
C LYS A 7 -15.49 5.13 -3.13
N GLU A 8 -14.84 5.57 -4.19
CA GLU A 8 -13.75 4.86 -4.83
C GLU A 8 -12.45 5.17 -4.08
N TYR A 9 -11.59 4.16 -3.93
CA TYR A 9 -10.31 4.27 -3.23
C TYR A 9 -9.19 3.90 -4.22
N ASP A 10 -8.34 4.87 -4.56
CA ASP A 10 -7.10 4.62 -5.32
C ASP A 10 -6.02 4.21 -4.32
N PHE A 11 -6.04 2.93 -3.96
CA PHE A 11 -5.16 2.41 -2.91
C PHE A 11 -3.68 2.66 -3.20
N ALA A 12 -3.24 2.56 -4.46
CA ALA A 12 -1.83 2.76 -4.81
C ALA A 12 -1.38 4.21 -4.53
N LYS A 13 -2.17 5.20 -4.94
CA LYS A 13 -1.86 6.61 -4.66
C LYS A 13 -1.96 6.95 -3.18
N GLU A 14 -2.97 6.42 -2.49
CA GLU A 14 -3.11 6.63 -1.05
C GLU A 14 -1.92 6.02 -0.29
N LEU A 15 -1.52 4.79 -0.64
CA LEU A 15 -0.37 4.12 -0.03
C LEU A 15 0.92 4.90 -0.27
N ALA A 16 1.15 5.34 -1.51
CA ALA A 16 2.30 6.16 -1.85
C ALA A 16 2.35 7.46 -1.03
N GLN A 17 1.22 8.17 -0.90
CA GLN A 17 1.16 9.39 -0.09
C GLN A 17 1.41 9.11 1.40
N VAL A 18 0.86 8.03 1.93
CA VAL A 18 1.06 7.61 3.33
C VAL A 18 2.53 7.30 3.58
N ILE A 19 3.20 6.54 2.72
CA ILE A 19 4.64 6.25 2.84
C ILE A 19 5.43 7.55 2.80
N PHE A 20 5.19 8.39 1.79
CA PHE A 20 5.91 9.66 1.61
C PHE A 20 5.82 10.58 2.82
N GLN A 21 4.66 10.63 3.50
CA GLN A 21 4.45 11.52 4.65
C GLN A 21 5.05 10.98 5.95
N ASN A 22 5.25 9.67 6.07
CA ASN A 22 5.55 9.02 7.35
C ASN A 22 6.94 8.37 7.40
N THR A 23 7.57 8.10 6.26
CA THR A 23 8.90 7.50 6.24
C THR A 23 10.00 8.51 6.57
N GLN A 24 11.09 8.01 7.16
CA GLN A 24 12.37 8.70 7.28
C GLN A 24 13.46 8.01 6.45
N ASP A 25 13.12 6.89 5.80
CA ASP A 25 14.02 6.12 4.97
C ASP A 25 14.01 6.65 3.53
N ILE A 26 15.20 6.85 2.97
CA ILE A 26 15.36 7.41 1.62
C ILE A 26 14.89 6.42 0.55
N GLY A 27 15.08 5.11 0.78
CA GLY A 27 14.62 4.06 -0.13
C GLY A 27 13.10 3.99 -0.18
N GLU A 28 12.43 4.02 0.97
CA GLU A 28 10.97 4.07 1.07
C GLU A 28 10.40 5.36 0.45
N HIS A 29 11.08 6.51 0.61
CA HIS A 29 10.72 7.73 -0.10
C HIS A 29 10.79 7.56 -1.62
N ALA A 30 11.89 7.01 -2.15
CA ALA A 30 12.03 6.76 -3.59
C ALA A 30 10.94 5.81 -4.10
N PHE A 31 10.70 4.70 -3.38
CA PHE A 31 9.64 3.75 -3.67
C PHE A 31 8.27 4.42 -3.72
N SER A 32 7.95 5.28 -2.75
CA SER A 32 6.66 5.99 -2.71
C SER A 32 6.45 6.90 -3.92
N MET A 33 7.51 7.56 -4.40
CA MET A 33 7.45 8.42 -5.58
C MET A 33 7.24 7.61 -6.86
N GLU A 34 7.86 6.43 -6.95
CA GLU A 34 7.67 5.51 -8.07
C GLU A 34 6.26 4.95 -8.06
N LEU A 35 5.80 4.42 -6.93
CA LEU A 35 4.45 3.86 -6.75
C LEU A 35 3.35 4.87 -7.11
N TYR A 36 3.54 6.15 -6.77
CA TYR A 36 2.60 7.21 -7.13
C TYR A 36 2.50 7.44 -8.66
N LYS A 37 3.61 7.29 -9.38
CA LYS A 37 3.71 7.53 -10.83
C LYS A 37 3.35 6.30 -11.65
N ASN A 38 3.80 5.13 -11.21
CA ASN A 38 3.58 3.85 -11.83
C ASN A 38 3.15 2.84 -10.75
N PRO A 39 1.83 2.51 -10.66
CA PRO A 39 1.32 1.66 -9.60
C PRO A 39 1.63 0.17 -9.80
N ILE A 40 2.28 -0.21 -10.91
CA ILE A 40 2.72 -1.57 -11.17
C ILE A 40 4.15 -1.71 -10.63
N VAL A 41 4.27 -2.43 -9.51
CA VAL A 41 5.54 -2.67 -8.82
C VAL A 41 5.81 -4.17 -8.70
N GLU A 42 7.08 -4.55 -8.76
CA GLU A 42 7.50 -5.91 -8.47
C GLU A 42 7.36 -6.21 -6.97
N LEU A 43 6.79 -7.37 -6.63
CA LEU A 43 6.63 -7.81 -5.25
C LEU A 43 7.92 -8.48 -4.73
N THR A 44 9.01 -7.71 -4.70
CA THR A 44 10.22 -8.11 -3.98
C THR A 44 9.93 -8.22 -2.49
N GLU A 45 10.76 -8.96 -1.73
CA GLU A 45 10.56 -9.12 -0.29
C GLU A 45 10.57 -7.77 0.47
N ASP A 46 11.37 -6.81 0.03
CA ASP A 46 11.41 -5.48 0.63
C ASP A 46 10.16 -4.66 0.29
N ASN A 47 9.70 -4.68 -0.97
CA ASN A 47 8.46 -4.01 -1.37
C ASN A 47 7.25 -4.62 -0.66
N LYS A 48 7.17 -5.96 -0.54
CA LYS A 48 6.14 -6.65 0.22
C LYS A 48 6.12 -6.18 1.68
N ARG A 49 7.29 -6.09 2.32
CA ARG A 49 7.43 -5.58 3.70
C ARG A 49 6.91 -4.15 3.82
N ILE A 50 7.37 -3.24 2.96
CA ILE A 50 6.96 -1.82 2.98
C ILE A 50 5.44 -1.70 2.78
N ILE A 51 4.90 -2.32 1.73
CA ILE A 51 3.46 -2.31 1.42
C ILE A 51 2.67 -2.82 2.64
N LYS A 52 3.07 -3.95 3.22
CA LYS A 52 2.39 -4.54 4.37
C LYS A 52 2.44 -3.63 5.60
N ASP A 53 3.61 -3.12 5.95
CA ASP A 53 3.81 -2.32 7.16
C ASP A 53 2.95 -1.04 7.16
N TYR A 54 2.92 -0.31 6.04
CA TYR A 54 2.12 0.91 5.93
C TYR A 54 0.63 0.61 5.77
N THR A 55 0.26 -0.49 5.10
CA THR A 55 -1.14 -0.95 5.03
C THR A 55 -1.68 -1.27 6.43
N ASP A 56 -0.92 -2.03 7.21
CA ASP A 56 -1.32 -2.47 8.54
C ASP A 56 -1.42 -1.31 9.54
N LYS A 57 -0.60 -0.27 9.39
CA LYS A 57 -0.60 0.91 10.28
C LYS A 57 -1.69 1.93 9.94
N TYR A 58 -1.94 2.20 8.65
CA TYR A 58 -2.67 3.41 8.24
C TYR A 58 -4.01 3.15 7.54
N PHE A 59 -4.32 1.91 7.13
CA PHE A 59 -5.52 1.62 6.36
C PHE A 59 -6.61 0.89 7.16
N LYS A 60 -7.83 0.86 6.61
CA LYS A 60 -8.99 0.15 7.20
C LYS A 60 -8.84 -1.37 7.05
N ALA A 61 -9.51 -2.13 7.92
CA ALA A 61 -9.40 -3.59 7.96
C ALA A 61 -9.68 -4.29 6.63
N PHE A 62 -10.66 -3.84 5.83
CA PHE A 62 -10.96 -4.46 4.55
C PHE A 62 -9.80 -4.34 3.54
N VAL A 63 -9.05 -3.24 3.58
CA VAL A 63 -7.84 -3.05 2.75
C VAL A 63 -6.75 -4.01 3.21
N LYS A 64 -6.51 -4.11 4.53
CA LYS A 64 -5.52 -5.04 5.10
C LYS A 64 -5.77 -6.47 4.68
N VAL A 65 -7.02 -6.93 4.76
CA VAL A 65 -7.41 -8.29 4.36
C VAL A 65 -7.11 -8.54 2.88
N ALA A 66 -7.43 -7.59 2.00
CA ALA A 66 -7.17 -7.72 0.57
C ALA A 66 -5.67 -7.77 0.26
N VAL A 67 -4.89 -6.86 0.84
CA VAL A 67 -3.44 -6.76 0.61
C VAL A 67 -2.70 -7.98 1.17
N ASN A 68 -2.99 -8.40 2.39
CA ASN A 68 -2.33 -9.55 3.00
C ASN A 68 -2.59 -10.83 2.20
N LYS A 69 -3.81 -11.01 1.68
CA LYS A 69 -4.14 -12.14 0.80
C LYS A 69 -3.32 -12.15 -0.50
N ILE A 70 -3.09 -10.97 -1.10
CA ILE A 70 -2.26 -10.85 -2.31
C ILE A 70 -0.80 -11.21 -1.99
N ILE A 71 -0.26 -10.65 -0.90
CA ILE A 71 1.13 -10.91 -0.51
C ILE A 71 1.36 -12.39 -0.18
N GLU A 72 0.46 -13.01 0.59
CA GLU A 72 0.53 -14.44 0.95
C GLU A 72 0.42 -15.36 -0.26
N PHE A 73 -0.43 -15.03 -1.23
CA PHE A 73 -0.54 -15.79 -2.48
C PHE A 73 0.78 -15.83 -3.25
N ASN A 74 1.47 -14.68 -3.34
CA ASN A 74 2.74 -14.51 -4.05
C ASN A 74 3.98 -14.91 -3.23
N SER A 75 3.80 -15.55 -2.07
CA SER A 75 4.89 -16.08 -1.24
C SER A 75 4.97 -17.62 -1.28
N ASN A 76 4.08 -18.28 -2.01
CA ASN A 76 4.05 -19.74 -2.20
C ASN A 76 4.52 -20.18 -3.59
N ASP A 77 5.00 -19.25 -4.41
CA ASP A 77 5.70 -19.48 -5.70
C ASP A 77 7.22 -19.34 -5.50
#